data_AF-A0A522SN85-F1
#
_entry.id   AF-A0A522SN85-F1
#
_cell.length_a   1.000
_cell.length_b   1.000
_cell.length_c   1.000
_cell.angle_alpha   90.00
_cell.angle_beta   90.00
_cell.angle_gamma   90.00
#
_symmetry.space_group_name_H-M   'P 1'
#
loop_
_entity.id
_entity.type
_entity.pdbx_description
1 polymer ?
#
loop_
_entity_poly.entity_id
_entity_poly.type
_entity_poly.pdbx_seq_one_letter_code
_entity_poly.pdbx_strand_id
1 'polypeptide(L)'
;MILFNKDEAAWVNLQVKLLEDAIVAETGKCVKISIDGVENAEELIIDDIIKITSEVLKVPIFKIMQPNRKHEVIMARYVCFHLIKNYIGKQKLKVLAKIFNKDHTTILHAYREIDDMIATNFDDFISRYDKVNSKIKQYELDEQNQNTDEPQ
;
A
#
# COMPACT_ATOMS: atom_id res chain seq x y z
N MET A 1 7.24 16.85 1.37
CA MET A 1 5.99 16.08 1.55
C MET A 1 5.00 16.49 0.49
N ILE A 2 5.02 15.82 -0.66
CA ILE A 2 4.04 16.08 -1.70
C ILE A 2 2.74 15.44 -1.22
N LEU A 3 1.83 16.27 -0.73
CA LEU A 3 0.41 15.94 -0.69
C LEU A 3 0.02 15.64 -2.12
N PHE A 4 0.09 14.38 -2.55
CA PHE A 4 -0.44 13.96 -3.85
C PHE A 4 -1.96 14.06 -3.77
N ASN A 5 -2.44 15.30 -3.90
CA ASN A 5 -3.81 15.62 -4.20
C ASN A 5 -4.17 14.90 -5.49
N LYS A 6 -5.36 14.30 -5.55
CA LYS A 6 -5.88 13.67 -6.77
C LYS A 6 -5.82 14.58 -8.01
N ASP A 7 -5.78 15.90 -7.81
CA ASP A 7 -5.59 16.89 -8.87
C ASP A 7 -4.16 16.95 -9.42
N GLU A 8 -3.12 16.72 -8.62
CA GLU A 8 -1.73 16.75 -9.09
C GLU A 8 -1.44 15.62 -10.08
N ALA A 9 -2.06 14.44 -9.89
CA ALA A 9 -1.96 13.34 -10.84
C ALA A 9 -2.52 13.71 -12.23
N ALA A 10 -3.58 14.54 -12.28
CA ALA A 10 -4.13 15.01 -13.54
C ALA A 10 -3.19 16.00 -14.25
N TRP A 11 -2.57 16.91 -13.49
CA TRP A 11 -1.57 17.85 -14.02
C TRP A 11 -0.31 17.15 -14.52
N VAL A 12 0.20 16.17 -13.77
CA VAL A 12 1.36 15.38 -14.18
C VAL A 12 1.06 14.57 -15.44
N ASN A 13 -0.11 13.93 -15.53
CA ASN A 13 -0.52 13.22 -16.74
C ASN A 13 -0.70 14.16 -17.94
N LEU A 14 -1.19 15.37 -17.73
CA LEU A 14 -1.30 16.38 -18.78
C LEU A 14 0.08 16.84 -19.27
N GLN A 15 1.03 17.06 -18.36
CA GLN A 15 2.41 17.41 -18.69
C GLN A 15 3.12 16.30 -19.48
N VAL A 16 2.97 15.04 -19.08
CA VAL A 16 3.50 13.89 -19.83
C VAL A 16 2.94 13.85 -21.23
N LYS A 17 1.62 14.00 -21.37
CA LYS A 17 0.97 13.99 -22.68
C LYS A 17 1.46 15.12 -23.58
N LEU A 18 1.61 16.33 -23.03
CA LEU A 18 2.17 17.47 -23.77
C LEU A 18 3.61 17.19 -24.22
N LEU A 19 4.40 16.48 -23.43
CA LEU A 19 5.77 16.12 -23.77
C LEU A 19 5.84 15.02 -24.84
N GLU A 20 4.97 14.01 -24.75
CA GLU A 20 4.82 12.97 -25.78
C GLU A 20 4.44 13.58 -27.12
N ASP A 21 3.44 14.47 -27.13
CA ASP A 21 2.98 15.17 -28.33
C ASP A 21 4.09 16.06 -28.93
N ALA A 22 4.91 16.71 -28.09
CA ALA A 22 6.04 17.51 -28.53
C ALA A 22 7.15 16.67 -29.18
N ILE A 23 7.51 15.53 -28.59
CA ILE A 23 8.52 14.61 -29.14
C ILE A 23 8.05 14.03 -30.47
N VAL A 24 6.75 13.72 -30.59
CA VAL A 24 6.15 13.27 -31.85
C VAL A 24 6.25 14.35 -32.93
N ALA A 25 5.99 15.62 -32.58
CA ALA A 25 6.08 16.72 -33.53
C ALA A 25 7.52 16.95 -34.04
N GLU A 26 8.52 16.77 -33.19
CA GLU A 26 9.93 16.99 -33.56
C GLU A 26 10.56 15.79 -34.27
N THR A 27 10.25 14.57 -33.85
CA THR A 27 10.94 13.36 -34.32
C THR A 27 10.10 12.47 -35.24
N GLY A 28 8.79 12.73 -35.37
CA GLY A 28 7.84 11.90 -36.11
C GLY A 28 7.61 10.50 -35.51
N LYS A 29 8.16 10.22 -34.32
CA LYS A 29 8.11 8.90 -33.69
C LYS A 29 7.21 8.94 -32.45
N CYS A 30 6.22 8.05 -32.40
CA CYS A 30 5.43 7.84 -31.18
C CYS A 30 6.29 7.25 -30.06
N VAL A 31 6.44 8.00 -28.99
CA VAL A 31 7.11 7.59 -27.75
C VAL A 31 6.07 7.56 -26.63
N LYS A 32 6.04 6.48 -25.86
CA LYS A 32 5.31 6.42 -24.60
C LYS A 32 6.28 6.63 -23.45
N ILE A 33 6.06 7.65 -22.65
CA ILE A 33 6.87 7.94 -21.47
C ILE A 33 6.09 7.41 -20.26
N SER A 34 6.48 6.23 -19.79
CA SER A 34 6.02 5.75 -18.50
C SER A 34 6.75 6.51 -17.39
N ILE A 35 6.02 7.19 -16.52
CA ILE A 35 6.59 7.66 -15.25
C ILE A 35 6.65 6.44 -14.33
N ASP A 36 7.73 5.67 -14.42
CA ASP A 36 7.98 4.51 -13.56
C ASP A 36 8.17 4.88 -12.07
N GLY A 37 8.15 6.18 -11.73
CA GLY A 37 8.27 6.70 -10.37
C GLY A 37 7.00 6.63 -9.52
N VAL A 38 5.82 6.42 -10.12
CA VAL A 38 4.55 6.38 -9.36
C VAL A 38 4.18 4.96 -8.91
N GLU A 39 4.57 3.93 -9.66
CA GLU A 39 4.30 2.52 -9.30
C GLU A 39 5.10 2.09 -8.04
N ASN A 40 6.31 2.63 -7.88
CA ASN A 40 7.19 2.30 -6.75
C ASN A 40 6.71 2.89 -5.41
N ALA A 41 6.01 4.03 -5.42
CA ALA A 41 5.51 4.63 -4.18
C ALA A 41 4.46 3.75 -3.49
N GLU A 42 3.59 3.09 -4.27
CA GLU A 42 2.60 2.17 -3.71
C GLU A 42 3.24 0.89 -3.18
N GLU A 43 4.24 0.35 -3.89
CA GLU A 43 4.97 -0.84 -3.43
C GLU A 43 5.76 -0.56 -2.15
N LEU A 44 6.37 0.62 -2.03
CA LEU A 44 7.05 1.07 -0.80
C LEU A 44 6.08 1.12 0.40
N ILE A 45 4.90 1.74 0.23
CA ILE A 45 3.88 1.80 1.28
C ILE A 45 3.41 0.40 1.68
N ILE A 46 3.26 -0.52 0.71
CA ILE A 46 2.88 -1.91 0.98
C ILE A 46 3.95 -2.62 1.81
N ASP A 47 5.22 -2.47 1.44
CA ASP A 47 6.36 -3.07 2.15
C ASP A 47 6.46 -2.55 3.59
N ASP A 48 6.22 -1.25 3.81
CA ASP A 48 6.20 -0.66 5.14
C ASP A 48 5.06 -1.22 6.00
N ILE A 49 3.85 -1.36 5.44
CA ILE A 49 2.73 -1.98 6.15
C ILE A 49 3.06 -3.43 6.52
N ILE A 50 3.68 -4.20 5.63
CA ILE A 50 4.07 -5.59 5.90
C ILE A 50 5.10 -5.65 7.03
N LYS A 51 6.10 -4.76 7.00
CA LYS A 51 7.16 -4.67 8.01
C LYS A 51 6.59 -4.30 9.39
N ILE A 52 5.77 -3.25 9.46
CA ILE A 52 5.13 -2.81 10.70
C ILE A 52 4.23 -3.93 11.25
N THR A 53 3.44 -4.57 10.40
CA THR A 53 2.59 -5.71 10.80
C THR A 53 3.42 -6.86 11.38
N SER A 54 4.54 -7.21 10.73
CA SER A 54 5.48 -8.24 11.19
C SER A 54 6.05 -7.93 12.58
N GLU A 55 6.46 -6.67 12.80
CA GLU A 55 7.06 -6.24 14.06
C GLU A 55 6.08 -6.26 15.24
N VAL A 56 4.83 -5.86 15.00
CA VAL A 56 3.78 -5.80 16.03
C VAL A 56 3.24 -7.18 16.35
N LEU A 57 2.91 -7.98 15.32
CA LEU A 57 2.35 -9.32 15.50
C LEU A 57 3.39 -10.41 15.74
N LYS A 58 4.68 -10.06 15.72
CA LYS A 58 5.81 -10.99 15.91
C LYS A 58 5.81 -12.15 14.91
N VAL A 59 5.31 -11.92 13.70
CA VAL A 59 5.32 -12.88 12.60
C VAL A 59 6.34 -12.45 11.57
N PRO A 60 7.39 -13.26 11.28
CA PRO A 60 8.39 -12.91 10.29
C PRO A 60 7.80 -12.59 8.91
N ILE A 61 8.29 -11.53 8.27
CA ILE A 61 7.88 -11.06 6.92
C ILE A 61 7.83 -12.22 5.91
N PHE A 62 8.86 -13.07 5.89
CA PHE A 62 8.91 -14.20 4.95
C PHE A 62 7.73 -15.16 5.11
N LYS A 63 7.21 -15.35 6.34
CA LYS A 63 6.04 -16.21 6.59
C LYS A 63 4.74 -15.55 6.16
N ILE A 64 4.65 -14.22 6.26
CA ILE A 64 3.51 -13.44 5.79
C ILE A 64 3.45 -13.54 4.25
N MET A 65 4.58 -13.37 3.55
CA MET A 65 4.65 -13.42 2.09
C MET A 65 4.44 -14.84 1.52
N GLN A 66 5.04 -15.86 2.15
CA GLN A 66 4.99 -17.24 1.66
C GLN A 66 3.69 -17.96 2.07
N PRO A 67 3.27 -19.02 1.36
CA PRO A 67 2.15 -19.86 1.79
C PRO A 67 2.45 -20.50 3.16
N ASN A 68 1.61 -20.21 4.14
CA ASN A 68 1.69 -20.79 5.47
C ASN A 68 0.27 -20.96 6.03
N ARG A 69 -0.03 -22.16 6.54
CA ARG A 69 -1.35 -22.54 7.04
C ARG A 69 -1.55 -22.32 8.54
N LYS A 70 -0.50 -21.92 9.28
CA LYS A 70 -0.64 -21.58 10.70
C LYS A 70 -1.60 -20.40 10.85
N HIS A 71 -2.61 -20.55 11.70
CA HIS A 71 -3.66 -19.55 11.89
C HIS A 71 -3.10 -18.16 12.21
N GLU A 72 -2.12 -18.06 13.12
CA GLU A 72 -1.45 -16.80 13.47
C GLU A 72 -0.83 -16.09 12.25
N VAL A 73 -0.22 -16.85 11.34
CA VAL A 73 0.41 -16.30 10.13
C VAL A 73 -0.65 -15.87 9.11
N ILE A 74 -1.73 -16.65 9.00
CA ILE A 74 -2.88 -16.28 8.17
C ILE A 74 -3.49 -14.97 8.67
N MET A 75 -3.71 -14.85 9.98
CA MET A 75 -4.26 -13.65 10.60
C MET A 75 -3.38 -12.42 10.39
N ALA A 76 -2.07 -12.55 10.56
CA ALA A 76 -1.15 -11.46 10.26
C ALA A 76 -1.23 -11.00 8.80
N ARG A 77 -1.35 -11.94 7.86
CA ARG A 77 -1.52 -11.64 6.44
C ARG A 77 -2.85 -10.94 6.14
N TYR A 78 -3.95 -11.38 6.77
CA TYR A 78 -5.26 -10.77 6.58
C TYR A 78 -5.31 -9.34 7.11
N VAL A 79 -4.64 -9.08 8.25
CA VAL A 79 -4.45 -7.73 8.77
C VAL A 79 -3.68 -6.86 7.76
N CYS A 80 -2.58 -7.36 7.16
CA CYS A 80 -1.88 -6.63 6.10
C CYS A 80 -2.81 -6.25 4.94
N PHE A 81 -3.60 -7.21 4.44
CA PHE A 81 -4.51 -6.95 3.32
C PHE A 81 -5.50 -5.84 3.67
N HIS A 82 -6.14 -5.95 4.84
CA HIS A 82 -7.17 -5.01 5.26
C HIS A 82 -6.62 -3.60 5.43
N LEU A 83 -5.45 -3.46 6.06
CA LEU A 83 -4.77 -2.17 6.21
C LEU A 83 -4.36 -1.59 4.85
N ILE A 84 -3.75 -2.36 3.96
CA ILE A 84 -3.38 -1.90 2.61
C ILE A 84 -4.61 -1.36 1.86
N LYS A 85 -5.77 -2.03 1.96
CA LYS A 85 -7.00 -1.52 1.37
C LYS A 85 -7.45 -0.18 1.98
N ASN A 86 -7.30 0.00 3.28
CA ASN A 86 -7.73 1.20 3.98
C ASN A 86 -6.83 2.41 3.67
N TYR A 87 -5.52 2.21 3.61
CA TYR A 87 -4.55 3.28 3.37
C TYR A 87 -4.43 3.65 1.90
N ILE A 88 -4.40 2.64 1.01
CA ILE A 88 -4.07 2.88 -0.39
C ILE A 88 -5.31 2.82 -1.32
N GLY A 89 -6.46 2.29 -0.87
CA GLY A 89 -7.77 2.42 -1.55
C GLY A 89 -8.30 1.17 -2.29
N LYS A 90 -9.53 1.27 -2.84
CA LYS A 90 -10.36 0.14 -3.33
C LYS A 90 -9.87 -0.60 -4.58
N GLN A 91 -9.00 -0.01 -5.40
CA GLN A 91 -8.59 -0.56 -6.71
C GLN A 91 -7.56 -1.74 -6.61
N LYS A 92 -7.31 -2.28 -5.40
CA LYS A 92 -6.03 -2.93 -5.04
C LYS A 92 -6.04 -4.44 -4.83
N LEU A 93 -7.18 -5.08 -5.09
CA LEU A 93 -7.29 -6.55 -5.08
C LEU A 93 -6.33 -7.23 -6.07
N LYS A 94 -6.07 -6.59 -7.22
CA LYS A 94 -5.17 -7.15 -8.25
C LYS A 94 -3.70 -7.04 -7.88
N VAL A 95 -3.31 -5.90 -7.33
CA VAL A 95 -1.95 -5.64 -6.86
C VAL A 95 -1.59 -6.56 -5.70
N LEU A 96 -2.46 -6.67 -4.69
CA LEU A 96 -2.28 -7.59 -3.57
C LEU A 96 -2.18 -9.05 -4.02
N ALA A 97 -3.01 -9.47 -4.98
CA ALA A 97 -2.95 -10.82 -5.51
C ALA A 97 -1.60 -11.12 -6.17
N LYS A 98 -1.06 -10.15 -6.91
CA LYS A 98 0.26 -10.23 -7.54
C LYS A 98 1.38 -10.28 -6.50
N ILE A 99 1.38 -9.36 -5.53
CA ILE A 99 2.43 -9.24 -4.50
C ILE A 99 2.50 -10.48 -3.62
N PHE A 100 1.35 -10.98 -3.17
CA PHE A 100 1.30 -12.13 -2.26
C PHE A 100 1.17 -13.48 -2.98
N ASN A 101 1.14 -13.47 -4.32
CA ASN A 101 0.89 -14.64 -5.16
C ASN A 101 -0.33 -15.45 -4.66
N LYS A 102 -1.47 -14.76 -4.51
CA LYS A 102 -2.75 -15.30 -4.01
C LYS A 102 -3.90 -15.00 -4.95
N ASP A 103 -4.89 -15.88 -4.94
CA ASP A 103 -6.14 -15.66 -5.65
C ASP A 103 -6.91 -14.47 -5.07
N HIS A 104 -7.54 -13.68 -5.94
CA HIS A 104 -8.36 -12.54 -5.51
C HIS A 104 -9.48 -12.95 -4.54
N THR A 105 -10.00 -14.17 -4.67
CA THR A 105 -11.00 -14.72 -3.74
C THR A 105 -10.45 -14.85 -2.34
N THR A 106 -9.19 -15.27 -2.17
CA THR A 106 -8.53 -15.37 -0.86
C THR A 106 -8.43 -14.01 -0.18
N ILE A 107 -8.10 -12.96 -0.95
CA ILE A 107 -8.03 -11.60 -0.42
C ILE A 107 -9.43 -11.08 -0.05
N LEU A 108 -10.44 -11.40 -0.86
CA LEU A 108 -11.82 -11.05 -0.54
C LEU A 108 -12.32 -11.76 0.73
N HIS A 109 -11.98 -13.04 0.90
CA HIS A 109 -12.27 -13.81 2.11
C HIS A 109 -11.60 -13.17 3.33
N ALA A 110 -10.33 -12.79 3.22
CA ALA A 110 -9.62 -12.10 4.29
C ALA A 110 -10.30 -10.80 4.74
N TYR A 111 -10.81 -9.99 3.80
CA TYR A 111 -11.53 -8.77 4.17
C TYR A 111 -12.79 -9.05 4.97
N ARG A 112 -13.60 -10.01 4.52
CA ARG A 112 -14.83 -10.39 5.23
C ARG A 112 -14.52 -10.90 6.63
N GLU A 113 -13.52 -11.77 6.75
CA GLU A 113 -13.13 -12.35 8.03
C GLU A 113 -12.64 -11.31 9.03
N ILE A 114 -11.85 -10.32 8.59
CA ILE A 114 -11.41 -9.21 9.44
C ILE A 114 -12.58 -8.30 9.82
N ASP A 115 -13.46 -7.97 8.86
CA ASP A 115 -14.65 -7.15 9.12
C ASP A 115 -15.58 -7.84 10.15
N ASP A 116 -15.77 -9.16 10.03
CA ASP A 116 -16.57 -9.96 10.96
C ASP A 116 -15.94 -10.03 12.36
N MET A 117 -14.62 -10.17 12.45
CA MET A 117 -13.89 -10.17 13.74
C MET A 117 -13.98 -8.82 14.46
N ILE A 118 -13.90 -7.72 13.72
CA ILE A 118 -14.10 -6.37 14.26
C ILE A 118 -15.55 -6.22 14.70
N ALA A 119 -16.52 -6.64 13.88
CA ALA A 119 -17.95 -6.53 14.20
C ALA A 119 -18.36 -7.36 15.43
N THR A 120 -17.71 -8.50 15.65
CA THR A 120 -17.97 -9.38 16.81
C THR A 120 -17.31 -8.86 18.11
N ASN A 121 -16.54 -7.77 18.05
CA ASN A 121 -15.83 -7.19 19.20
C ASN A 121 -14.88 -8.17 19.91
N PHE A 122 -14.04 -8.88 19.16
CA PHE A 122 -12.96 -9.67 19.77
C PHE A 122 -11.86 -8.75 20.33
N ASP A 123 -11.95 -8.40 21.61
CA ASP A 123 -11.08 -7.42 22.29
C ASP A 123 -9.59 -7.63 22.03
N ASP A 124 -9.09 -8.86 22.17
CA ASP A 124 -7.66 -9.16 21.96
C ASP A 124 -7.22 -8.97 20.50
N PHE A 125 -8.09 -9.29 19.55
CA PHE A 125 -7.81 -9.08 18.13
C PHE A 125 -7.83 -7.58 17.81
N ILE A 126 -8.85 -6.85 18.26
CA ILE A 126 -8.99 -5.41 18.05
C ILE A 126 -7.80 -4.66 18.65
N SER A 127 -7.39 -5.01 19.87
CA SER A 127 -6.21 -4.41 20.50
C SER A 127 -4.94 -4.60 19.66
N ARG A 128 -4.74 -5.80 19.09
CA ARG A 128 -3.59 -6.07 18.20
C ARG A 128 -3.70 -5.31 16.88
N TYR A 129 -4.88 -5.29 16.26
CA TYR A 129 -5.15 -4.56 15.03
C TYR A 129 -4.89 -3.05 15.21
N ASP A 130 -5.43 -2.46 16.28
CA ASP A 130 -5.26 -1.04 16.59
C ASP A 130 -3.80 -0.69 16.86
N LYS A 131 -3.04 -1.57 17.52
CA LYS A 131 -1.58 -1.35 17.68
C LYS A 131 -0.85 -1.26 16.35
N VAL A 132 -1.18 -2.12 15.37
CA VAL A 132 -0.61 -2.04 14.02
C VAL A 132 -1.02 -0.71 13.38
N ASN A 133 -2.31 -0.38 13.44
CA ASN A 133 -2.88 0.80 12.82
C ASN A 133 -2.30 2.11 13.39
N SER A 134 -2.16 2.21 14.71
CA SER A 134 -1.53 3.34 15.38
C SER A 134 -0.07 3.50 14.99
N LYS A 135 0.67 2.40 14.84
CA LYS A 135 2.08 2.45 14.44
C LYS A 135 2.25 2.89 12.98
N ILE A 136 1.34 2.49 12.09
CA ILE A 136 1.31 2.99 10.70
C ILE A 136 1.09 4.50 10.68
N LYS A 137 0.10 5.01 11.44
CA LYS A 137 -0.18 6.45 11.54
C LYS A 137 1.00 7.26 12.07
N GLN A 138 1.76 6.70 13.02
CA GLN A 138 2.97 7.34 13.52
C GLN A 138 4.03 7.46 12.42
N TYR A 139 4.25 6.38 11.67
CA TYR A 139 5.17 6.36 10.53
C TYR A 139 4.81 7.42 9.46
N GLU A 140 3.53 7.57 9.15
CA GLU A 140 3.04 8.59 8.21
C GLU A 140 3.32 10.03 8.68
N LEU A 141 3.36 10.29 9.98
CA LEU A 141 3.60 11.64 10.55
C LEU A 141 5.10 11.99 10.56
N ASP A 142 5.97 10.99 10.69
CA ASP A 142 7.43 11.21 10.76
C ASP A 142 8.02 11.56 9.38
N GLU A 143 7.46 11.02 8.28
CA GLU A 143 7.86 11.37 6.91
C GLU A 143 7.52 12.82 6.50
N GLN A 144 6.57 13.44 7.19
CA GLN A 144 6.19 14.83 6.93
C GLN A 144 7.14 15.83 7.57
N ASN A 145 7.79 15.45 8.67
CA ASN A 145 8.65 16.33 9.46
C ASN A 145 10.12 16.39 8.96
N GLN A 146 10.54 15.49 8.08
CA GLN A 146 11.90 15.48 7.51
C GLN A 146 12.07 16.35 6.24
N ASN A 147 11.07 17.15 5.86
CA ASN A 147 11.11 18.00 4.65
C ASN A 147 11.26 19.51 4.92
N THR A 148 11.68 19.94 6.12
CA THR A 148 11.70 21.36 6.51
C THR A 148 13.05 21.93 6.95
N ASP A 149 14.15 21.19 6.78
CA ASP A 149 15.50 21.68 7.15
C ASP A 149 16.45 21.70 5.94
N GLU A 150 16.16 22.54 4.94
CA GLU A 150 17.20 23.05 4.02
C GLU A 150 17.69 24.42 4.57
N PRO A 151 18.94 24.54 5.04
CA PRO A 151 19.50 25.84 5.40
C PRO A 151 19.83 26.62 4.11
N GLN A 152 19.21 27.81 3.96
CA GLN A 152 19.66 28.84 3.01
C GLN A 152 20.96 29.51 3.48
#